data_AF-A0A7S0WZ67-F1
#
_entry.id   AF-A0A7S0WZ67-F1
#
_cell.length_a   1.000
_cell.length_b   1.000
_cell.length_c   1.000
_cell.angle_alpha   90.00
_cell.angle_beta   90.00
_cell.angle_gamma   90.00
#
_symmetry.space_group_name_H-M   'P 1'
#
loop_
_entity.id
_entity.type
_entity.pdbx_description
1 polymer ?
#
loop_
_entity_poly.entity_id
_entity_poly.type
_entity_poly.pdbx_seq_one_letter_code
_entity_poly.pdbx_strand_id
1 'polypeptide(L)'
;YTAFHTAHTRGGAVARPLLFDWPTDALARAASSSQWMMGTHLLVAPVLQQGVAAARVYLPPGTWYHLSWATHYAGGSVYNVPAPIGDPPVFVRAGGVLPLSRTPSLTTTETAASGFLLLAAFGSGDCAASPSQQQNPAAQGSLYWDDGTTMAVGDPTTTLHMAFTAGCGVDGGDAGNGLPGGWLNVTNLYAAGKAGGSD
;
A
#
# COMPACT_ATOMS: atom_id res chain seq x y z
N TYR A 1 6.78 7.78 0.07
CA TYR A 1 8.13 7.96 0.64
C TYR A 1 8.85 6.63 0.85
N THR A 2 8.27 5.68 1.61
CA THR A 2 8.87 4.34 1.86
C THR A 2 9.43 3.64 0.62
N ALA A 3 8.75 3.69 -0.54
CA ALA A 3 9.25 3.08 -1.77
C ALA A 3 10.60 3.66 -2.25
N PHE A 4 10.84 4.97 -2.07
CA PHE A 4 12.14 5.59 -2.36
C PHE A 4 13.22 5.12 -1.38
N HIS A 5 12.90 5.05 -0.08
CA HIS A 5 13.81 4.51 0.93
C HIS A 5 14.20 3.06 0.62
N THR A 6 13.25 2.21 0.24
CA THR A 6 13.52 0.83 -0.19
C THR A 6 14.41 0.79 -1.42
N ALA A 7 14.15 1.63 -2.43
CA ALA A 7 14.99 1.71 -3.62
C ALA A 7 16.43 2.16 -3.29
N HIS A 8 16.59 3.10 -2.36
CA HIS A 8 17.90 3.56 -1.88
C HIS A 8 18.67 2.47 -1.13
N THR A 9 18.01 1.75 -0.22
CA THR A 9 18.66 0.78 0.68
C THR A 9 18.82 -0.62 0.10
N ARG A 10 17.94 -1.03 -0.81
CA ARG A 10 17.88 -2.39 -1.37
C ARG A 10 17.97 -2.44 -2.89
N GLY A 11 18.02 -1.29 -3.57
CA GLY A 11 17.91 -1.21 -5.01
C GLY A 11 16.48 -1.44 -5.52
N GLY A 12 16.35 -1.55 -6.84
CA GLY A 12 15.05 -1.71 -7.51
C GLY A 12 14.42 -0.39 -7.92
N ALA A 13 13.16 -0.44 -8.37
CA ALA A 13 12.44 0.69 -8.94
C ALA A 13 11.27 1.13 -8.05
N VAL A 14 11.06 2.44 -7.94
CA VAL A 14 9.92 3.03 -7.21
C VAL A 14 8.62 2.81 -7.99
N ALA A 15 8.62 3.25 -9.25
CA ALA A 15 7.63 2.89 -10.25
C ALA A 15 8.23 1.74 -11.08
N ARG A 16 7.65 0.56 -11.00
CA ARG A 16 8.14 -0.64 -11.67
C ARG A 16 7.14 -1.13 -12.73
N PRO A 17 7.59 -1.52 -13.92
CA PRO A 17 6.74 -2.17 -14.89
C PRO A 17 6.24 -3.52 -14.36
N LEU A 18 5.05 -3.96 -14.77
CA LEU A 18 4.45 -5.22 -14.30
C LEU A 18 5.35 -6.44 -14.58
N LEU A 19 6.15 -6.42 -15.65
CA LEU A 19 7.09 -7.49 -16.00
C LEU A 19 8.15 -7.78 -14.92
N PHE A 20 8.40 -6.85 -13.99
CA PHE A 20 9.35 -7.06 -12.89
C PHE A 20 8.81 -8.08 -11.88
N ASP A 21 7.52 -7.98 -11.55
CA ASP A 21 6.87 -8.84 -10.56
C ASP A 21 6.28 -10.09 -11.21
N TRP A 22 5.91 -10.02 -12.49
CA TRP A 22 5.31 -11.13 -13.26
C TRP A 22 6.03 -11.37 -14.60
N PRO A 23 7.31 -11.78 -14.60
CA PRO A 23 8.11 -11.89 -15.83
C PRO A 23 7.61 -12.97 -16.80
N THR A 24 6.98 -14.03 -16.29
CA THR A 24 6.48 -15.15 -17.10
C THR A 24 5.06 -14.90 -17.65
N ASP A 25 4.38 -13.86 -17.19
CA ASP A 25 3.03 -13.51 -17.59
C ASP A 25 3.05 -12.64 -18.86
N ALA A 26 2.53 -13.17 -19.97
CA ALA A 26 2.51 -12.46 -21.25
C ALA A 26 1.65 -11.19 -21.22
N LEU A 27 0.55 -11.19 -20.48
CA LEU A 27 -0.32 -10.03 -20.35
C LEU A 27 0.34 -8.95 -19.49
N ALA A 28 1.03 -9.35 -18.41
CA ALA A 28 1.80 -8.42 -17.58
C ALA A 28 2.91 -7.71 -18.39
N ARG A 29 3.63 -8.47 -19.22
CA ARG A 29 4.65 -7.92 -20.13
C ARG A 29 4.05 -6.94 -21.14
N ALA A 30 2.93 -7.31 -21.78
CA ALA A 30 2.27 -6.44 -22.75
C ALA A 30 1.71 -5.16 -22.09
N ALA A 31 1.20 -5.25 -20.86
CA ALA A 31 0.65 -4.14 -20.10
C ALA A 31 1.69 -3.18 -19.51
N SER A 32 2.96 -3.59 -19.45
CA SER A 32 4.05 -2.85 -18.80
C SER A 32 4.37 -1.49 -19.43
N SER A 33 3.89 -1.22 -20.65
CA SER A 33 4.05 0.08 -21.32
C SER A 33 2.96 1.09 -20.97
N SER A 34 1.85 0.65 -20.37
CA SER A 34 0.69 1.50 -20.06
C SER A 34 0.31 1.52 -18.58
N GLN A 35 0.87 0.63 -17.78
CA GLN A 35 0.54 0.46 -16.37
C GLN A 35 1.82 0.16 -15.59
N TRP A 36 1.87 0.53 -14.32
CA TRP A 36 3.01 0.26 -13.44
C TRP A 36 2.56 0.00 -12.01
N MET A 37 3.41 -0.70 -11.26
CA MET A 37 3.29 -0.78 -9.81
C MET A 37 4.08 0.36 -9.17
N MET A 38 3.53 0.98 -8.13
CA MET A 38 4.24 1.85 -7.20
C MET A 38 4.40 1.12 -5.87
N GLY A 39 5.63 0.81 -5.48
CA GLY A 39 5.84 -0.15 -4.39
C GLY A 39 5.25 -1.51 -4.76
N THR A 40 4.92 -2.35 -3.77
CA THR A 40 4.51 -3.76 -3.97
C THR A 40 3.01 -3.98 -4.12
N HIS A 41 2.19 -3.01 -3.72
CA HIS A 41 0.74 -3.18 -3.59
C HIS A 41 -0.10 -2.15 -4.33
N LEU A 42 0.47 -1.11 -4.93
CA LEU A 42 -0.30 -0.10 -5.66
C LEU A 42 -0.07 -0.24 -7.16
N LEU A 43 -1.12 -0.42 -7.96
CA LEU A 43 -1.08 -0.42 -9.42
C LEU A 43 -1.73 0.86 -9.95
N VAL A 44 -1.07 1.52 -10.90
CA VAL A 44 -1.57 2.74 -11.55
C VAL A 44 -1.73 2.48 -13.04
N ALA A 45 -2.91 2.81 -13.58
CA ALA A 45 -3.30 2.53 -14.96
C ALA A 45 -4.00 3.73 -15.60
N PRO A 46 -3.25 4.80 -15.95
CA PRO A 46 -3.85 6.01 -16.49
C PRO A 46 -4.41 5.81 -17.90
N VAL A 47 -5.33 6.70 -18.29
CA VAL A 47 -5.74 6.84 -19.70
C VAL A 47 -4.62 7.55 -20.48
N LEU A 48 -4.17 6.93 -21.57
CA LEU A 48 -3.08 7.45 -22.41
C LEU A 48 -3.55 8.01 -23.76
N GLN A 49 -4.87 8.04 -23.99
CA GLN A 49 -5.48 8.49 -25.25
C GLN A 49 -6.43 9.64 -25.00
N GLN A 50 -6.37 10.67 -25.84
CA GLN A 50 -7.25 11.83 -25.75
C GLN A 50 -8.71 11.43 -26.00
N GLY A 51 -9.63 12.01 -25.21
CA GLY A 51 -11.07 11.84 -25.37
C GLY A 51 -11.62 10.50 -24.86
N VAL A 52 -10.78 9.66 -24.26
CA VAL A 52 -11.17 8.37 -23.68
C VAL A 52 -11.51 8.53 -22.20
N ALA A 53 -12.64 7.96 -21.76
CA ALA A 53 -13.13 8.04 -20.38
C ALA A 53 -13.12 6.68 -19.65
N ALA A 54 -12.42 5.68 -20.20
CA ALA A 54 -12.21 4.38 -19.58
C ALA A 54 -10.82 3.85 -19.92
N ALA A 55 -10.13 3.25 -18.94
CA ALA A 55 -8.83 2.62 -19.17
C ALA A 55 -8.99 1.11 -19.36
N ARG A 56 -8.24 0.56 -20.32
CA ARG A 56 -8.05 -0.88 -20.45
C ARG A 56 -6.95 -1.32 -19.48
N VAL A 57 -7.34 -1.89 -18.36
CA VAL A 57 -6.47 -2.24 -17.23
C VAL A 57 -6.23 -3.75 -17.23
N TYR A 58 -4.97 -4.17 -17.09
CA TYR A 58 -4.64 -5.57 -16.82
C TYR A 58 -4.30 -5.70 -15.33
N LEU A 59 -5.05 -6.54 -14.63
CA LEU A 59 -4.79 -6.85 -13.23
C LEU A 59 -4.11 -8.22 -13.15
N PRO A 60 -2.85 -8.30 -12.70
CA PRO A 60 -2.14 -9.57 -12.53
C PRO A 60 -2.82 -10.53 -11.52
N PRO A 61 -2.44 -11.81 -11.45
CA PRO A 61 -3.05 -12.76 -10.52
C PRO A 61 -3.07 -12.28 -9.05
N GLY A 62 -4.24 -12.41 -8.42
CA GLY A 62 -4.50 -11.95 -7.05
C GLY A 62 -5.87 -11.31 -6.91
N THR A 63 -6.12 -10.64 -5.79
CA THR A 63 -7.31 -9.81 -5.58
C THR A 63 -6.89 -8.34 -5.57
N TRP A 64 -7.68 -7.49 -6.22
CA TRP A 64 -7.40 -6.07 -6.39
C TRP A 64 -8.60 -5.23 -6.00
N TYR A 65 -8.36 -4.09 -5.38
CA TYR A 65 -9.39 -3.14 -4.96
C TYR A 65 -9.16 -1.81 -5.64
N HIS A 66 -10.19 -1.23 -6.27
CA HIS A 66 -10.07 0.14 -6.74
C HIS A 66 -9.94 1.09 -5.54
N LEU A 67 -8.96 1.99 -5.57
CA LEU A 67 -8.63 2.84 -4.43
C LEU A 67 -9.78 3.79 -4.06
N SER A 68 -10.44 4.40 -5.06
CA SER A 68 -11.46 5.43 -4.83
C SER A 68 -12.81 4.90 -4.33
N TRP A 69 -13.22 3.70 -4.76
CA TRP A 69 -14.59 3.18 -4.52
C TRP A 69 -14.63 1.75 -3.95
N ALA A 70 -13.47 1.17 -3.62
CA ALA A 70 -13.31 -0.13 -2.97
C ALA A 70 -13.92 -1.35 -3.68
N THR A 71 -14.42 -1.21 -4.92
CA THR A 71 -14.85 -2.35 -5.75
C THR A 71 -13.67 -3.30 -5.95
N HIS A 72 -13.93 -4.59 -5.71
CA HIS A 72 -12.92 -5.63 -5.88
C HIS A 72 -12.96 -6.22 -7.31
N TYR A 73 -11.80 -6.71 -7.75
CA TYR A 73 -11.56 -7.34 -9.03
C TYR A 73 -10.72 -8.59 -8.85
N ALA A 74 -11.06 -9.63 -9.60
CA ALA A 74 -10.22 -10.81 -9.72
C ALA A 74 -9.02 -10.52 -10.63
N GLY A 75 -7.85 -11.00 -10.26
CA GLY A 75 -6.64 -10.89 -11.06
C GLY A 75 -6.59 -11.86 -12.24
N GLY A 76 -5.50 -11.77 -13.01
CA GLY A 76 -5.28 -12.57 -14.22
C GLY A 76 -6.17 -12.16 -15.39
N SER A 77 -6.78 -10.97 -15.33
CA SER A 77 -7.84 -10.54 -16.25
C SER A 77 -7.66 -9.09 -16.69
N VAL A 78 -8.22 -8.78 -17.86
CA VAL A 78 -8.26 -7.42 -18.41
C VAL A 78 -9.65 -6.83 -18.20
N TYR A 79 -9.70 -5.61 -17.70
CA TYR A 79 -10.92 -4.87 -17.43
C TYR A 79 -10.98 -3.57 -18.21
N ASN A 80 -12.19 -3.12 -18.54
CA ASN A 80 -12.42 -1.76 -19.01
C ASN A 80 -13.01 -0.97 -17.85
N VAL A 81 -12.20 -0.09 -17.25
CA VAL A 81 -12.52 0.57 -15.97
C VAL A 81 -12.82 2.04 -16.24
N PRO A 82 -13.93 2.59 -15.70
CA PRO A 82 -14.20 4.02 -15.80
C PRO A 82 -13.03 4.85 -15.30
N ALA A 83 -12.68 5.90 -16.05
CA ALA A 83 -11.57 6.79 -15.76
C ALA A 83 -11.98 8.24 -16.08
N PRO A 84 -12.89 8.83 -15.29
CA PRO A 84 -13.29 10.21 -15.50
C PRO A 84 -12.10 11.14 -15.26
N ILE A 85 -12.17 12.36 -15.80
CA ILE A 85 -11.09 13.34 -15.65
C ILE A 85 -10.83 13.62 -14.16
N GLY A 86 -9.57 13.50 -13.75
CA GLY A 86 -9.15 13.67 -12.35
C GLY A 86 -9.21 12.41 -11.47
N ASP A 87 -9.71 11.28 -11.97
CA ASP A 87 -9.75 10.01 -11.24
C ASP A 87 -9.16 8.88 -12.10
N PRO A 88 -7.82 8.84 -12.26
CA PRO A 88 -7.17 7.76 -12.99
C PRO A 88 -7.35 6.44 -12.20
N PRO A 89 -7.53 5.30 -12.89
CA PRO A 89 -7.64 4.02 -12.21
C PRO A 89 -6.39 3.68 -11.41
N VAL A 90 -6.59 3.50 -10.10
CA VAL A 90 -5.56 3.09 -9.14
C VAL A 90 -6.10 1.92 -8.33
N PHE A 91 -5.30 0.88 -8.18
CA PHE A 91 -5.69 -0.35 -7.51
C PHE A 91 -4.73 -0.71 -6.39
N VAL A 92 -5.29 -1.23 -5.30
CA VAL A 92 -4.56 -1.82 -4.18
C VAL A 92 -4.65 -3.33 -4.28
N ARG A 93 -3.50 -4.01 -4.31
CA ARG A 93 -3.42 -5.47 -4.26
C ARG A 93 -3.71 -5.95 -2.83
N ALA A 94 -4.55 -6.97 -2.71
CA ALA A 94 -4.74 -7.69 -1.46
C ALA A 94 -3.41 -8.21 -0.88
N GLY A 95 -3.38 -8.39 0.44
CA GLY A 95 -2.17 -8.72 1.19
C GLY A 95 -1.32 -7.50 1.57
N GLY A 96 -1.76 -6.29 1.23
CA GLY A 96 -1.02 -5.05 1.46
C GLY A 96 -1.64 -4.16 2.55
N VAL A 97 -0.80 -3.56 3.39
CA VAL A 97 -1.14 -2.43 4.26
C VAL A 97 -0.43 -1.19 3.76
N LEU A 98 -1.21 -0.19 3.32
CA LEU A 98 -0.69 1.07 2.80
C LEU A 98 -0.80 2.18 3.84
N PRO A 99 0.32 2.82 4.24
CA PRO A 99 0.29 4.06 4.98
C PRO A 99 -0.07 5.23 4.05
N LEU A 100 -1.12 5.96 4.41
CA LEU A 100 -1.61 7.13 3.70
C LEU A 100 -1.54 8.34 4.63
N SER A 101 -1.20 9.52 4.12
CA SER A 101 -1.33 10.74 4.92
C SER A 101 -2.77 10.93 5.35
N ARG A 102 -2.99 11.32 6.61
CA ARG A 102 -4.34 11.43 7.16
C ARG A 102 -5.14 12.54 6.48
N THR A 103 -4.51 13.69 6.30
CA THR A 103 -5.13 14.85 5.65
C THR A 103 -4.13 15.46 4.67
N PRO A 104 -4.44 15.52 3.36
CA PRO A 104 -3.61 16.25 2.42
C PRO A 104 -3.69 17.77 2.69
N SER A 105 -2.58 18.46 2.55
CA SER A 105 -2.49 19.93 2.71
C SER A 105 -1.70 20.56 1.56
N LEU A 106 -1.62 21.89 1.52
CA LEU A 106 -0.92 22.61 0.46
C LEU A 106 0.60 22.40 0.51
N THR A 107 1.14 21.99 1.66
CA THR A 107 2.56 21.70 1.85
C THR A 107 2.79 20.30 2.44
N THR A 108 3.98 19.77 2.22
CA THR A 108 4.42 18.50 2.82
C THR A 108 4.59 18.62 4.33
N THR A 109 5.02 19.77 4.84
CA THR A 109 5.15 20.06 6.28
C THR A 109 3.82 19.90 7.00
N GLU A 110 2.76 20.54 6.50
CA GLU A 110 1.42 20.44 7.09
C GLU A 110 0.84 19.03 6.95
N THR A 111 1.04 18.40 5.78
CA THR A 111 0.57 17.04 5.52
C THR A 111 1.23 16.04 6.48
N ALA A 112 2.54 16.18 6.72
CA ALA A 112 3.28 15.32 7.65
C ALA A 112 2.79 15.49 9.09
N ALA A 113 2.47 16.71 9.52
CA ALA A 113 1.94 16.99 10.85
C ALA A 113 0.54 16.38 11.09
N SER A 114 -0.21 16.05 10.02
CA SER A 114 -1.53 15.41 10.15
C SER A 114 -1.48 13.94 10.60
N GLY A 115 -0.29 13.32 10.57
CA GLY A 115 -0.12 11.89 10.83
C GLY A 115 -0.55 11.03 9.64
N PHE A 116 -0.82 9.75 9.90
CA PHE A 116 -1.15 8.78 8.85
C PHE A 116 -2.34 7.88 9.22
N LEU A 117 -2.97 7.33 8.18
CA LEU A 117 -3.97 6.27 8.21
C LEU A 117 -3.37 5.00 7.61
N LEU A 118 -3.88 3.85 8.00
CA LEU A 118 -3.48 2.55 7.46
C LEU A 118 -4.65 1.95 6.68
N LEU A 119 -4.45 1.72 5.39
CA LEU A 119 -5.39 1.02 4.52
C LEU A 119 -4.94 -0.43 4.38
N ALA A 120 -5.64 -1.37 5.03
CA ALA A 120 -5.39 -2.81 4.91
C ALA A 120 -6.30 -3.42 3.84
N ALA A 121 -5.71 -4.06 2.82
CA ALA A 121 -6.43 -4.77 1.77
C ALA A 121 -6.30 -6.29 1.99
N PHE A 122 -7.42 -6.95 2.31
CA PHE A 122 -7.49 -8.39 2.52
C PHE A 122 -7.94 -9.12 1.25
N GLY A 123 -7.48 -10.35 1.03
CA GLY A 123 -7.91 -11.20 -0.07
C GLY A 123 -9.11 -12.07 0.28
N SER A 124 -9.76 -12.60 -0.76
CA SER A 124 -10.82 -13.59 -0.60
C SER A 124 -10.24 -14.90 -0.05
N GLY A 125 -10.59 -15.27 1.17
CA GLY A 125 -10.10 -16.49 1.83
C GLY A 125 -9.12 -16.23 2.98
N ASP A 126 -8.51 -15.04 3.05
CA ASP A 126 -7.57 -14.69 4.12
C ASP A 126 -8.25 -14.66 5.50
N CYS A 127 -9.56 -14.41 5.53
CA CYS A 127 -10.38 -14.46 6.73
C CYS A 127 -11.12 -15.79 6.94
N ALA A 128 -11.03 -16.74 5.99
CA ALA A 128 -11.70 -18.05 6.08
C ALA A 128 -10.73 -19.19 6.45
N ALA A 129 -9.42 -18.99 6.28
CA ALA A 129 -8.39 -19.99 6.58
C ALA A 129 -7.90 -19.92 8.04
N SER A 130 -8.64 -20.61 8.92
CA SER A 130 -8.22 -21.22 10.19
C SER A 130 -7.78 -20.33 11.39
N PRO A 131 -8.22 -20.63 12.63
CA PRO A 131 -7.93 -19.88 13.87
C PRO A 131 -6.48 -20.00 14.39
N SER A 132 -5.56 -20.66 13.67
CA SER A 132 -4.17 -20.79 14.07
C SER A 132 -3.38 -19.53 13.69
N GLN A 133 -3.55 -18.50 14.51
CA GLN A 133 -3.02 -17.12 14.51
C GLN A 133 -1.52 -16.87 14.15
N GLN A 134 -0.70 -17.86 13.80
CA GLN A 134 0.76 -17.71 13.87
C GLN A 134 1.52 -17.72 12.54
N GLN A 135 0.96 -18.16 11.41
CA GLN A 135 1.81 -18.54 10.26
C GLN A 135 1.73 -17.67 9.00
N ASN A 136 0.73 -16.79 8.82
CA ASN A 136 0.84 -15.70 7.84
C ASN A 136 -0.20 -14.60 8.13
N PRO A 137 0.21 -13.32 8.27
CA PRO A 137 -0.74 -12.22 8.38
C PRO A 137 -1.48 -12.04 7.05
N ALA A 138 -2.77 -11.75 7.14
CA ALA A 138 -3.66 -11.55 5.99
C ALA A 138 -3.27 -10.33 5.14
N ALA A 139 -2.60 -9.33 5.73
CA ALA A 139 -1.95 -8.25 5.00
C ALA A 139 -0.72 -7.72 5.73
N GLN A 140 0.25 -7.19 4.97
CA GLN A 140 1.48 -6.62 5.52
C GLN A 140 1.86 -5.29 4.86
N GLY A 141 2.59 -4.45 5.59
CA GLY A 141 3.09 -3.18 5.07
C GLY A 141 4.27 -2.65 5.87
N SER A 142 4.85 -1.56 5.39
CA SER A 142 5.88 -0.83 6.12
C SER A 142 5.79 0.67 5.88
N LEU A 143 6.23 1.44 6.87
CA LEU A 143 6.38 2.88 6.79
C LEU A 143 7.79 3.25 7.25
N TYR A 144 8.51 3.92 6.37
CA TYR A 144 9.72 4.65 6.72
C TYR A 144 9.37 6.12 6.83
N TRP A 145 9.74 6.74 7.94
CA TRP A 145 9.51 8.14 8.25
C TRP A 145 10.82 8.74 8.77
N ASP A 146 11.18 9.92 8.28
CA ASP A 146 12.31 10.69 8.80
C ASP A 146 11.92 12.18 8.91
N ASP A 147 12.86 13.00 9.36
CA ASP A 147 12.67 14.46 9.44
C ASP A 147 12.75 15.18 8.07
N GLY A 148 12.99 14.44 6.98
CA GLY A 148 13.11 14.94 5.62
C GLY A 148 14.32 15.83 5.34
N THR A 149 15.25 16.02 6.28
CA THR A 149 16.35 16.99 6.16
C THR A 149 17.71 16.47 6.62
N THR A 150 17.74 15.52 7.56
CA THR A 150 18.99 14.94 8.06
C THR A 150 19.67 14.11 6.97
N MET A 151 20.94 14.42 6.69
CA MET A 151 21.72 13.77 5.64
C MET A 151 22.16 12.34 5.99
N ALA A 152 22.21 12.01 7.29
CA ALA A 152 22.53 10.68 7.77
C ALA A 152 21.29 9.77 7.68
N VAL A 153 21.14 9.08 6.54
CA VAL A 153 20.05 8.13 6.32
C VAL A 153 20.13 6.99 7.34
N GLY A 154 19.02 6.73 8.04
CA GLY A 154 18.95 5.70 9.07
C GLY A 154 19.52 6.11 10.43
N ASP A 155 19.77 7.41 10.66
CA ASP A 155 20.06 7.90 12.01
C ASP A 155 18.89 7.54 12.95
N PRO A 156 19.13 6.76 14.01
CA PRO A 156 18.07 6.31 14.89
C PRO A 156 17.28 7.45 15.53
N THR A 157 17.91 8.62 15.72
CA THR A 157 17.33 9.77 16.41
C THR A 157 16.35 10.56 15.55
N THR A 158 16.45 10.44 14.23
CA THR A 158 15.63 11.21 13.26
C THR A 158 14.77 10.32 12.38
N THR A 159 14.85 8.99 12.56
CA THR A 159 14.13 8.02 11.72
C THR A 159 13.21 7.10 12.53
N LEU A 160 12.12 6.72 11.90
CA LEU A 160 11.14 5.76 12.40
C LEU A 160 10.84 4.76 11.28
N HIS A 161 11.03 3.48 11.59
CA HIS A 161 10.66 2.39 10.70
C HIS A 161 9.62 1.50 11.38
N MET A 162 8.45 1.40 10.76
CA MET A 162 7.33 0.60 11.26
C MET A 162 7.01 -0.52 10.26
N ALA A 163 6.75 -1.70 10.80
CA ALA A 163 6.11 -2.80 10.07
C ALA A 163 4.66 -2.94 10.52
N PHE A 164 3.79 -3.30 9.60
CA PHE A 164 2.37 -3.51 9.87
C PHE A 164 1.99 -4.92 9.49
N THR A 165 1.20 -5.56 10.35
CA THR A 165 0.57 -6.85 10.06
C THR A 165 -0.91 -6.75 10.41
N ALA A 166 -1.78 -7.02 9.45
CA ALA A 166 -3.21 -7.10 9.68
C ALA A 166 -3.64 -8.56 9.55
N GLY A 167 -4.49 -9.02 10.46
CA GLY A 167 -5.05 -10.36 10.48
C GLY A 167 -6.56 -10.30 10.61
N CYS A 168 -7.24 -11.34 10.12
CA CYS A 168 -8.66 -11.51 10.37
C CYS A 168 -8.84 -12.36 11.63
N GLY A 169 -9.76 -11.95 12.50
CA GLY A 169 -10.00 -12.62 13.76
C GLY A 169 -11.43 -12.43 14.23
N VAL A 170 -11.91 -13.38 15.04
CA VAL A 170 -13.27 -13.45 15.57
C VAL A 170 -13.29 -13.25 17.09
N ASP A 171 -12.60 -12.23 17.62
CA ASP A 171 -12.81 -11.85 19.02
C ASP A 171 -13.81 -10.69 19.05
N GLY A 172 -14.92 -10.92 19.75
CA GLY A 172 -16.05 -10.01 19.93
C GLY A 172 -15.73 -8.77 20.78
N GLY A 173 -14.67 -8.06 20.42
CA GLY A 173 -14.41 -6.71 20.88
C GLY A 173 -14.48 -5.79 19.67
N ASP A 174 -15.56 -5.03 19.56
CA ASP A 174 -15.74 -4.02 18.53
C ASP A 174 -14.48 -3.13 18.46
N ALA A 175 -13.76 -3.15 17.33
CA ALA A 175 -13.06 -1.96 16.90
C ALA A 175 -14.19 -0.92 16.72
N GLY A 176 -14.35 -0.01 17.68
CA GLY A 176 -15.52 0.84 17.97
C GLY A 176 -16.03 1.77 16.84
N ASN A 177 -16.13 1.25 15.63
CA ASN A 177 -16.47 1.89 14.38
C ASN A 177 -17.50 1.06 13.59
N GLY A 178 -18.11 0.02 14.19
CA GLY A 178 -19.29 -0.66 13.63
C GLY A 178 -19.06 -1.42 12.32
N LEU A 179 -17.81 -1.74 11.98
CA LEU A 179 -17.45 -2.61 10.85
C LEU A 179 -17.12 -4.01 11.40
N PRO A 180 -17.68 -5.10 10.84
CA PRO A 180 -17.37 -6.44 11.31
C PRO A 180 -15.89 -6.81 11.09
N GLY A 181 -15.17 -7.01 12.21
CA GLY A 181 -14.16 -8.04 12.45
C GLY A 181 -12.80 -7.97 11.72
N GLY A 182 -11.82 -7.32 12.34
CA GLY A 182 -10.39 -7.47 12.05
C GLY A 182 -9.54 -6.63 13.01
N TRP A 183 -8.48 -7.20 13.58
CA TRP A 183 -7.51 -6.41 14.35
C TRP A 183 -6.30 -6.05 13.50
N LEU A 184 -5.92 -4.78 13.58
CA LEU A 184 -4.65 -4.28 13.06
C LEU A 184 -3.62 -4.34 14.18
N ASN A 185 -2.71 -5.32 14.12
CA ASN A 185 -1.59 -5.36 15.05
C ASN A 185 -0.41 -4.60 14.43
N VAL A 186 -0.11 -3.43 15.00
CA VAL A 186 1.11 -2.69 14.66
C VAL A 186 2.24 -3.29 15.48
N THR A 187 2.97 -4.25 14.90
CA THR A 187 4.11 -4.89 15.57
C THR A 187 5.42 -4.34 14.99
N ASN A 188 6.32 -3.93 15.88
CA ASN A 188 7.58 -3.20 15.68
C ASN A 188 7.45 -1.69 15.50
N LEU A 189 7.35 -1.00 16.64
CA LEU A 189 7.70 0.41 16.80
C LEU A 189 9.17 0.48 17.24
N TYR A 190 10.11 0.52 16.29
CA TYR A 190 11.46 0.95 16.62
C TYR A 190 11.46 2.48 16.65
N ALA A 191 11.20 3.05 17.83
CA ALA A 191 11.58 4.42 18.14
C ALA A 191 12.98 4.37 18.73
N ALA A 192 14.00 4.70 17.94
CA ALA A 192 15.37 4.76 18.44
C ALA A 192 15.70 6.19 18.89
N GLY A 193 14.91 6.74 19.82
CA GLY A 193 15.17 8.03 20.45
C GLY A 193 14.79 8.02 21.91
N LYS A 194 15.79 7.92 22.79
CA LYS A 194 15.61 8.09 24.24
C LYS A 194 15.18 9.53 24.52
N ALA A 195 14.21 9.67 25.41
CA ALA A 195 13.94 10.91 26.13
C ALA A 195 15.24 11.47 26.74
N GLY A 196 15.63 12.67 26.34
CA GLY A 196 16.56 13.50 27.09
C GLY A 196 15.75 14.32 28.09
N GLY A 197 15.62 13.83 29.31
CA GLY A 197 15.28 14.65 30.47
C GLY A 197 16.52 15.36 31.01
N SER A 198 16.32 16.62 31.41
CA SER A 198 17.07 17.47 32.35
C SER A 198 18.61 17.38 32.39
N ASP A 199 19.26 18.50 32.08
CA ASP A 199 19.79 19.41 33.11
C ASP A 199 19.71 20.88 32.61
#